data_AF-A0A5D2CU04-F1
#
_entry.id   AF-A0A5D2CU04-F1
#
_cell.length_a   1.000
_cell.length_b   1.000
_cell.length_c   1.000
_cell.angle_alpha   90.00
_cell.angle_beta   90.00
_cell.angle_gamma   90.00
#
_symmetry.space_group_name_H-M   'P 1'
#
loop_
_entity.id
_entity.type
_entity.pdbx_description
1 polymer ?
#
loop_
_entity_poly.entity_id
_entity_poly.type
_entity_poly.pdbx_seq_one_letter_code
_entity_poly.pdbx_strand_id
1 'polypeptide(L)'
;MSGNGHCFEWQEEFISQECGNCVVQYFLKDSTSESVCAVIGSQRSIRQMFYVVAEEFVRVYAAENSNHAGFKWRSRREVVDWFTAMIYDSH
;
A
#
# COMPACT_ATOMS: atom_id res chain seq x y z
N MET A 1 -18.33 -7.33 25.39
CA MET A 1 -16.98 -6.77 25.17
C MET A 1 -16.72 -6.84 23.68
N SER A 2 -17.21 -5.87 22.90
CA SER A 2 -17.02 -5.86 21.45
C SER A 2 -15.86 -4.91 21.14
N GLY A 3 -14.65 -5.45 21.16
CA GLY A 3 -13.52 -4.82 20.49
C GLY A 3 -13.42 -5.42 19.10
N ASN A 4 -14.28 -5.00 18.17
CA ASN A 4 -14.09 -5.29 16.75
C ASN A 4 -13.01 -4.35 16.22
N GLY A 5 -11.79 -4.44 16.76
CA GLY A 5 -10.64 -3.78 16.19
C GLY A 5 -10.28 -4.55 14.93
N HIS A 6 -10.48 -3.94 13.76
CA HIS A 6 -9.98 -4.52 12.52
C HIS A 6 -8.45 -4.53 12.62
N CYS A 7 -7.88 -5.71 12.87
CA CYS A 7 -6.43 -5.87 12.88
C CYS A 7 -5.95 -5.85 11.43
N PHE A 8 -5.35 -4.74 11.02
CA PHE A 8 -4.73 -4.61 9.72
C PHE A 8 -3.22 -4.75 9.85
N GLU A 9 -2.62 -5.60 9.01
CA GLU A 9 -1.18 -5.75 8.88
C GLU A 9 -0.77 -5.42 7.45
N TRP A 10 0.48 -4.98 7.23
CA TRP A 10 0.99 -4.76 5.88
C TRP A 10 2.34 -5.43 5.67
N GLN A 11 2.60 -5.79 4.41
CA GLN A 11 3.84 -6.43 3.98
C GLN A 11 4.42 -5.74 2.73
N GLU A 12 5.74 -5.68 2.66
CA GLU A 12 6.50 -5.23 1.48
C GLU A 12 7.11 -6.45 0.76
N GLU A 13 6.96 -6.51 -0.56
CA GLU A 13 7.51 -7.58 -1.39
C GLU A 13 8.18 -7.02 -2.65
N PHE A 14 9.42 -7.44 -2.92
CA PHE A 14 10.13 -7.07 -4.14
C PHE A 14 9.85 -8.09 -5.25
N ILE A 15 9.25 -7.62 -6.34
CA ILE A 15 8.93 -8.42 -7.53
C ILE A 15 10.11 -8.45 -8.51
N SER A 16 10.84 -7.33 -8.61
CA SER A 16 12.06 -7.21 -9.42
C SER A 16 13.03 -6.24 -8.75
N GLN A 17 14.33 -6.53 -8.82
CA GLN A 17 15.38 -5.70 -8.22
C GLN A 17 16.65 -5.69 -9.09
N GLU A 18 16.48 -5.48 -10.38
CA GLU A 18 17.59 -5.37 -11.33
C GLU A 18 18.00 -3.91 -11.54
N CYS A 19 19.22 -3.69 -12.05
CA CYS A 19 19.73 -2.34 -12.29
C CYS A 19 18.88 -1.61 -13.34
N GLY A 20 18.09 -0.61 -12.90
CA GLY A 20 17.17 0.12 -13.76
C GLY A 20 15.76 -0.48 -13.88
N ASN A 21 15.49 -1.61 -13.21
CA ASN A 21 14.17 -2.21 -13.10
C ASN A 21 13.97 -2.72 -11.66
N CYS A 22 13.37 -1.88 -10.82
CA CYS A 22 12.93 -2.30 -9.48
C CYS A 22 11.42 -2.13 -9.39
N VAL A 23 10.74 -3.18 -8.97
CA VAL A 23 9.31 -3.22 -8.71
C VAL A 23 9.10 -3.80 -7.32
N VAL A 24 8.39 -3.05 -6.49
CA VAL A 24 8.02 -3.42 -5.12
C VAL A 24 6.52 -3.28 -4.96
N GLN A 25 5.89 -4.22 -4.28
CA GLN A 25 4.48 -4.20 -3.96
C GLN A 25 4.30 -4.13 -2.44
N TYR A 26 3.26 -3.42 -2.03
CA TYR A 26 2.82 -3.36 -0.64
C TYR A 26 1.43 -3.96 -0.55
N PHE A 27 1.28 -4.94 0.31
CA PHE A 27 0.03 -5.64 0.55
C PHE A 27 -0.55 -5.21 1.88
N LEU A 28 -1.87 -4.99 1.91
CA LEU A 28 -2.64 -4.87 3.15
C LEU A 28 -3.34 -6.18 3.40
N LYS A 29 -3.21 -6.71 4.61
CA LYS A 29 -3.84 -7.92 5.09
C LYS A 29 -4.85 -7.57 6.16
N ASP A 30 -6.05 -8.10 6.03
CA ASP A 30 -7.11 -7.92 7.01
C ASP A 30 -7.15 -9.08 8.04
N SER A 31 -8.08 -8.99 8.99
CA SER A 31 -8.32 -10.04 9.99
C SER A 31 -8.82 -11.36 9.40
N THR A 32 -9.32 -11.36 8.15
CA THR A 32 -9.77 -12.58 7.45
C THR A 32 -8.64 -13.29 6.72
N SER A 33 -7.42 -12.73 6.81
CA SER A 33 -6.22 -13.17 6.09
C SER A 33 -6.27 -13.00 4.57
N GLU A 34 -7.22 -12.20 4.08
CA GLU A 34 -7.21 -11.77 2.69
C GLU A 34 -6.20 -10.63 2.52
N SER A 35 -5.27 -10.83 1.59
CA SER A 35 -4.25 -9.84 1.24
C SER A 35 -4.62 -9.16 -0.07
N VAL A 36 -4.61 -7.83 -0.07
CA VAL A 36 -4.89 -7.01 -1.25
C VAL A 36 -3.66 -6.18 -1.60
N CYS A 37 -3.30 -6.10 -2.88
CA CYS A 37 -2.25 -5.20 -3.32
C CYS A 37 -2.72 -3.75 -3.16
N ALA A 38 -2.03 -2.99 -2.31
CA ALA A 38 -2.40 -1.62 -1.94
C ALA A 38 -1.56 -0.58 -2.65
N VAL A 39 -0.25 -0.80 -2.79
CA VAL A 39 0.65 0.16 -3.45
C VAL A 39 1.66 -0.57 -4.32
N ILE A 40 1.94 -0.03 -5.50
CA ILE A 40 2.98 -0.53 -6.41
C ILE A 40 4.04 0.55 -6.54
N GLY A 41 5.25 0.25 -6.08
CA GLY A 41 6.46 1.02 -6.33
C GLY A 41 7.17 0.53 -7.59
N SER A 42 7.48 1.42 -8.53
CA SER A 42 8.23 1.07 -9.74
C SER A 42 9.28 2.12 -10.12
N GLN A 43 10.39 1.67 -10.70
CA GLN A 43 11.44 2.57 -11.17
C GLN A 43 10.97 3.22 -12.46
N ARG A 44 10.92 4.56 -12.45
CA ARG A 44 10.75 5.34 -13.68
C ARG A 44 12.10 5.75 -14.28
N SER A 45 13.15 5.74 -13.46
CA SER A 45 14.54 6.01 -13.83
C SER A 45 15.47 5.34 -12.82
N ILE A 46 16.76 5.24 -13.16
CA ILE A 46 17.78 4.51 -12.37
C ILE A 46 17.96 4.98 -10.91
N ARG A 47 17.42 6.16 -10.56
CA ARG A 47 17.44 6.73 -9.19
C ARG A 47 16.07 7.19 -8.70
N GLN A 48 15.00 6.89 -9.42
CA GLN A 48 13.67 7.42 -9.11
C GLN A 48 12.65 6.30 -9.04
N MET A 49 12.19 6.07 -7.82
CA MET A 49 11.04 5.23 -7.51
C MET A 49 9.80 6.10 -7.45
N PHE A 50 8.68 5.58 -7.94
CA PHE A 50 7.36 6.16 -7.75
C PHE A 50 6.45 5.10 -7.21
N TYR A 51 5.56 5.48 -6.30
CA TYR A 51 4.63 4.57 -5.66
C TYR A 51 3.20 5.02 -5.95
N VAL A 52 2.40 4.13 -6.50
CA VAL A 52 1.01 4.38 -6.88
C VAL A 52 0.08 3.46 -6.11
N VAL A 53 -1.05 4.00 -5.65
CA VAL A 53 -2.13 3.17 -5.10
C VAL A 53 -2.63 2.22 -6.19
N ALA A 54 -2.71 0.93 -5.86
CA ALA A 54 -3.18 -0.10 -6.76
C ALA A 54 -4.70 -0.04 -6.92
N GLU A 55 -5.17 -0.31 -8.14
CA GLU A 55 -6.60 -0.27 -8.47
C GLU A 55 -7.40 -1.30 -7.65
N GLU A 56 -6.81 -2.46 -7.38
CA GLU A 56 -7.42 -3.52 -6.57
C GLU A 56 -7.80 -3.02 -5.18
N PHE A 57 -6.89 -2.35 -4.49
CA PHE A 57 -7.18 -1.75 -3.19
C PHE A 57 -8.27 -0.69 -3.24
N VAL A 58 -8.31 0.13 -4.28
CA VAL A 58 -9.38 1.12 -4.45
C VAL A 58 -10.74 0.42 -4.57
N ARG A 59 -10.81 -0.69 -5.29
CA ARG A 59 -12.05 -1.46 -5.45
C ARG A 59 -12.52 -2.12 -4.17
N VAL A 60 -11.61 -2.64 -3.34
CA VAL A 60 -11.95 -3.35 -2.10
C VAL A 60 -12.22 -2.39 -0.94
N TYR A 61 -11.41 -1.34 -0.78
CA TYR A 61 -11.39 -0.51 0.42
C TYR A 61 -11.79 0.96 0.19
N ALA A 62 -11.73 1.49 -1.03
CA ALA A 62 -11.94 2.93 -1.28
C ALA A 62 -13.36 3.32 -1.74
N ALA A 63 -14.37 2.46 -1.55
CA ALA A 63 -15.77 2.86 -1.72
C ALA A 63 -16.20 3.95 -0.72
N GLU A 64 -15.49 4.10 0.41
CA GLU A 64 -15.80 5.10 1.45
C GLU A 64 -14.68 6.14 1.69
N ASN A 65 -13.43 5.87 1.29
CA ASN A 65 -12.26 6.76 1.51
C ASN A 65 -11.62 7.22 0.18
N SER A 66 -12.33 8.10 -0.53
CA SER A 66 -12.10 8.46 -1.94
C SER A 66 -10.93 9.42 -2.25
N ASN A 67 -9.93 9.56 -1.36
CA ASN A 67 -8.89 10.61 -1.53
C ASN A 67 -7.54 10.14 -2.10
N HIS A 68 -7.35 8.85 -2.42
CA HIS A 68 -6.02 8.34 -2.82
C HIS A 68 -5.95 7.62 -4.17
N ALA A 69 -7.06 7.49 -4.92
CA ALA A 69 -7.02 6.92 -6.26
C ALA A 69 -6.09 7.74 -7.17
N GLY A 70 -4.97 7.14 -7.59
CA GLY A 70 -3.96 7.80 -8.43
C GLY A 70 -2.95 8.68 -7.68
N PHE A 71 -2.95 8.68 -6.34
CA PHE A 71 -1.92 9.35 -5.55
C PHE A 71 -0.54 8.75 -5.85
N LYS A 72 0.46 9.61 -6.03
CA LYS A 72 1.84 9.24 -6.39
C LYS A 72 2.79 9.70 -5.32
N TRP A 73 3.33 8.78 -4.53
CA TRP A 73 4.42 9.07 -3.60
C TRP A 73 5.78 8.99 -4.28
N ARG A 74 6.74 9.77 -3.77
CA ARG A 74 8.12 9.82 -4.28
C ARG A 74 9.10 9.07 -3.40
N SER A 75 8.67 8.63 -2.22
CA SER A 75 9.51 7.90 -1.28
C SER A 75 8.75 6.76 -0.59
N ARG A 76 9.47 5.69 -0.26
CA ARG A 76 8.98 4.58 0.57
C ARG A 76 8.42 5.07 1.90
N ARG A 77 9.03 6.12 2.48
CA ARG A 77 8.62 6.67 3.77
C ARG A 77 7.16 7.13 3.73
N GLU A 78 6.77 7.89 2.70
CA GLU A 78 5.38 8.36 2.59
C GLU A 78 4.37 7.21 2.47
N VAL A 79 4.75 6.11 1.80
CA VAL A 79 3.93 4.89 1.71
C VAL A 79 3.74 4.25 3.08
N VAL A 80 4.84 4.10 3.84
CA VAL A 80 4.79 3.52 5.20
C VAL A 80 4.01 4.41 6.15
N ASP A 81 4.20 5.73 6.09
CA ASP A 81 3.47 6.70 6.90
C ASP A 81 1.96 6.62 6.59
N TRP A 82 1.57 6.39 5.33
CA TRP A 82 0.18 6.18 4.94
C TRP A 82 -0.41 4.88 5.49
N PHE A 83 0.28 3.74 5.37
CA PHE A 83 -0.17 2.48 6.00
C PHE A 83 -0.32 2.62 7.51
N THR A 84 0.64 3.30 8.14
CA THR A 84 0.64 3.55 9.58
C THR A 84 -0.57 4.38 9.97
N ALA A 85 -0.85 5.46 9.23
CA ALA A 85 -2.04 6.30 9.46
C ALA A 85 -3.34 5.50 9.31
N MET A 86 -3.45 4.64 8.28
CA MET A 86 -4.63 3.79 8.09
C MET A 86 -4.84 2.81 9.26
N ILE A 87 -3.77 2.17 9.73
CA ILE A 87 -3.85 1.23 10.86
C ILE A 87 -4.26 1.95 12.15
N TYR A 88 -3.69 3.12 12.43
CA TYR A 88 -4.03 3.89 13.61
C TYR A 88 -5.46 4.44 13.59
N ASP A 89 -5.99 4.82 12.42
CA ASP A 89 -7.36 5.31 12.28
C ASP A 89 -8.40 4.17 12.41
N SER A 90 -8.01 2.93 12.11
CA SER A 90 -8.87 1.75 12.26
C SER A 90 -8.94 1.16 13.68
N HIS A 91 -8.25 1.76 14.65
CA HIS A 91 -8.10 1.24 16.03
C HIS A 91 -9.01 1.90 17.07
#